data_AF-A0AAV3UPI9-F1
#
_entry.id   AF-A0AAV3UPI9-F1
#
_cell.length_a   1.000
_cell.length_b   1.000
_cell.length_c   1.000
_cell.angle_alpha   90.00
_cell.angle_beta   90.00
_cell.angle_gamma   90.00
#
_symmetry.space_group_name_H-M   'P 1'
#
loop_
_entity.id
_entity.type
_entity.pdbx_description
1 polymer ?
#
loop_
_entity_poly.entity_id
_entity_poly.type
_entity_poly.pdbx_seq_one_letter_code
_entity_poly.pdbx_strand_id
1 'polypeptide(L)'
;MSNTTTSGASSALENVSVTDLAKHVQSLTDRVDDLEAEVAEKDERIDELEQRVDELEDYRTEATKAHGQDRQKLSRLEDTTESLEADVDDLTDVEEKNARVRASVSRIINLVRDYETEESVDEDSPNLVAEASNAGRQLFETVQRSEQNTELVNFREKRAESQQVEDKYLDVLEHAKNVAKTNDVMVARLGYREVATHYGCAYKNDGYRVMEEMAERVPGVTYKTSRTLSVDDAMGVGGHHIEITFAHPDLAGWMRAHEANAGGI
;
A
#
# COMPACT_ATOMS: atom_id res chain seq x y z
N MET A 1 -9.51 63.04 -100.29
CA MET A 1 -9.11 61.62 -100.16
C MET A 1 -8.95 61.34 -98.68
N SER A 2 -9.89 60.63 -98.08
CA SER A 2 -9.83 60.25 -96.66
C SER A 2 -10.12 58.75 -96.61
N ASN A 3 -9.05 57.95 -96.51
CA ASN A 3 -9.20 56.54 -96.25
C ASN A 3 -9.09 56.30 -94.75
N THR A 4 -10.25 55.89 -94.25
CA THR A 4 -10.51 55.20 -93.00
C THR A 4 -9.66 53.93 -92.88
N THR A 5 -9.58 53.44 -91.64
CA THR A 5 -9.32 52.05 -91.24
C THR A 5 -7.86 51.75 -90.91
N THR A 6 -7.52 51.78 -89.62
CA THR A 6 -6.69 50.79 -88.90
C THR A 6 -6.47 51.35 -87.48
N SER A 7 -7.43 51.12 -86.58
CA SER A 7 -7.27 51.50 -85.16
C SER A 7 -7.98 50.52 -84.22
N GLY A 8 -9.03 49.83 -84.68
CA GLY A 8 -9.77 48.87 -83.85
C GLY A 8 -9.13 47.49 -83.64
N ALA A 9 -8.05 47.13 -84.35
CA ALA A 9 -7.43 45.80 -84.20
C ALA A 9 -6.39 45.74 -83.07
N SER A 10 -5.66 46.84 -82.81
CA SER A 10 -4.62 46.88 -81.76
C SER A 10 -5.22 46.88 -80.35
N SER A 11 -6.29 47.65 -80.13
CA SER A 11 -6.96 47.74 -78.84
C SER A 11 -7.73 46.46 -78.47
N ALA A 12 -8.18 45.68 -79.45
CA ALA A 12 -8.85 44.41 -79.22
C ALA A 12 -7.86 43.30 -78.81
N LEU A 13 -6.69 43.22 -79.46
CA LEU A 13 -5.63 42.27 -79.11
C LEU A 13 -4.98 42.58 -77.76
N GLU A 14 -4.79 43.86 -77.45
CA GLU A 14 -4.20 44.33 -76.18
C GLU A 14 -5.17 44.14 -75.00
N ASN A 15 -6.47 44.36 -75.21
CA ASN A 15 -7.49 44.07 -74.19
C ASN A 15 -7.62 42.59 -73.87
N VAL A 16 -7.49 41.70 -74.87
CA VAL A 16 -7.55 40.23 -74.63
C VAL A 16 -6.43 39.79 -73.68
N SER A 17 -5.20 40.26 -73.91
CA SER A 17 -4.03 40.02 -73.03
C SER A 17 -4.26 40.46 -71.58
N VAL A 18 -4.76 41.69 -71.38
CA VAL A 18 -5.04 42.22 -70.04
C VAL A 18 -6.17 41.45 -69.35
N THR A 19 -7.20 41.05 -70.08
CA THR A 19 -8.29 40.26 -69.51
C THR A 19 -7.87 38.86 -69.09
N ASP A 20 -6.96 38.21 -69.81
CA ASP A 20 -6.46 36.89 -69.44
C ASP A 20 -5.50 36.96 -68.25
N LEU A 21 -4.67 38.00 -68.19
CA LEU A 21 -3.86 38.29 -67.02
C LEU A 21 -4.74 38.53 -65.78
N ALA A 22 -5.81 39.31 -65.90
CA ALA A 22 -6.73 39.58 -64.81
C ALA A 22 -7.40 38.30 -64.27
N LYS A 23 -7.83 37.39 -65.16
CA LYS A 23 -8.36 36.08 -64.75
C LYS A 23 -7.31 35.22 -64.04
N HIS A 24 -6.07 35.24 -64.53
CA HIS A 24 -5.00 34.48 -63.90
C HIS A 24 -4.66 35.02 -62.51
N VAL A 25 -4.61 36.35 -62.36
CA VAL A 25 -4.43 36.99 -61.05
C VAL A 25 -5.57 36.62 -60.11
N GLN A 26 -6.83 36.66 -60.56
CA GLN A 26 -7.96 36.24 -59.74
C GLN A 26 -7.83 34.78 -59.30
N SER A 27 -7.50 33.88 -60.22
CA SER A 27 -7.30 32.46 -59.90
C SER A 27 -6.14 32.22 -58.92
N LEU A 28 -5.10 33.05 -58.97
CA LEU A 28 -4.00 33.00 -58.00
C LEU A 28 -4.46 33.54 -56.65
N THR A 29 -5.25 34.61 -56.61
CA THR A 29 -5.84 35.14 -55.37
C THR A 29 -6.71 34.10 -54.69
N ASP A 30 -7.65 33.48 -55.41
CA ASP A 30 -8.53 32.45 -54.85
C ASP A 30 -7.70 31.27 -54.27
N ARG A 31 -6.63 30.87 -54.96
CA ARG A 31 -5.74 29.80 -54.50
C ARG A 31 -4.88 30.22 -53.30
N VAL A 32 -4.53 31.50 -53.17
CA VAL A 32 -3.84 32.01 -51.98
C VAL A 32 -4.79 31.98 -50.79
N ASP A 33 -6.03 32.42 -50.96
CA ASP A 33 -7.04 32.39 -49.89
C ASP A 33 -7.29 30.94 -49.40
N ASP A 34 -7.39 29.98 -50.31
CA ASP A 34 -7.52 28.56 -49.97
C ASP A 34 -6.31 28.03 -49.18
N LEU A 35 -5.09 28.42 -49.58
CA LEU A 35 -3.86 28.00 -48.91
C LEU A 35 -3.71 28.66 -47.53
N GLU A 36 -4.10 29.91 -47.37
CA GLU A 36 -4.11 30.61 -46.08
C GLU A 36 -5.07 29.93 -45.10
N ALA A 37 -6.24 29.49 -45.58
CA ALA A 37 -7.18 28.72 -44.78
C ALA A 37 -6.62 27.34 -44.37
N GLU A 38 -5.96 26.63 -45.29
CA GLU A 38 -5.33 25.33 -45.00
C GLU A 38 -4.18 25.48 -43.97
N VAL A 39 -3.39 26.54 -44.07
CA VAL A 39 -2.31 26.83 -43.11
C VAL A 39 -2.89 27.09 -41.72
N ALA A 40 -3.95 27.89 -41.62
CA ALA A 40 -4.60 28.15 -40.33
C ALA A 40 -5.13 26.86 -39.66
N GLU A 41 -5.76 25.96 -40.42
CA GLU A 41 -6.21 24.65 -39.90
C GLU A 41 -5.04 23.78 -39.42
N LYS A 42 -3.92 23.80 -40.16
CA LYS A 42 -2.72 23.05 -39.76
C LYS A 42 -2.08 23.61 -38.50
N ASP A 43 -2.05 24.93 -38.34
CA ASP A 43 -1.51 25.59 -37.15
C ASP A 43 -2.34 25.20 -35.91
N GLU A 44 -3.67 25.23 -36.00
CA GLU A 44 -4.55 24.75 -34.91
C GLU A 44 -4.27 23.29 -34.55
N ARG A 45 -4.07 22.43 -35.55
CA ARG A 45 -3.75 21.03 -35.34
C ARG A 45 -2.37 20.80 -34.75
N ILE A 46 -1.40 21.68 -35.03
CA ILE A 46 -0.08 21.65 -34.41
C ILE A 46 -0.22 21.97 -32.92
N ASP A 47 -0.96 23.02 -32.57
CA ASP A 47 -1.20 23.40 -31.17
C ASP A 47 -1.85 22.25 -30.37
N GLU A 48 -2.85 21.58 -30.95
CA GLU A 48 -3.47 20.39 -30.32
C GLU A 48 -2.49 19.24 -30.11
N LEU A 49 -1.59 19.01 -31.08
CA LEU A 49 -0.61 17.93 -31.00
C LEU A 49 0.48 18.25 -29.98
N GLU A 50 0.92 19.50 -29.87
CA GLU A 50 1.88 19.95 -28.86
C GLU A 50 1.31 19.73 -27.46
N GLN A 51 0.05 20.13 -27.21
CA GLN A 51 -0.60 19.90 -25.92
C GLN A 51 -0.68 18.41 -25.57
N ARG A 52 -1.00 17.55 -26.53
CA ARG A 52 -1.03 16.10 -26.31
C ARG A 52 0.34 15.50 -26.05
N VAL A 53 1.40 16.06 -26.64
CA VAL A 53 2.77 15.63 -26.36
C VAL A 53 3.15 15.98 -24.92
N ASP A 54 2.83 17.19 -24.47
CA ASP A 54 3.09 17.62 -23.09
C ASP A 54 2.38 16.71 -22.08
N GLU A 55 1.10 16.39 -22.31
CA GLU A 55 0.36 15.45 -21.47
C GLU A 55 0.99 14.05 -21.43
N LEU A 56 1.48 13.56 -22.58
CA LEU A 56 2.15 12.26 -22.65
C LEU A 56 3.50 12.26 -21.94
N GLU A 57 4.23 13.37 -21.94
CA GLU A 57 5.48 13.52 -21.18
C GLU A 57 5.23 13.49 -19.66
N ASP A 58 4.15 14.12 -19.20
CA ASP A 58 3.72 14.06 -17.81
C ASP A 58 3.36 12.63 -17.39
N TYR A 59 2.54 11.93 -18.18
CA TYR A 59 2.19 10.53 -17.91
C TYR A 59 3.42 9.62 -17.88
N ARG A 60 4.36 9.82 -18.82
CA ARG A 60 5.61 9.06 -18.86
C ARG A 60 6.46 9.28 -17.62
N THR A 61 6.51 10.52 -17.13
CA THR A 61 7.27 10.88 -15.94
C THR A 61 6.71 10.20 -14.70
N GLU A 62 5.38 10.23 -14.52
CA GLU A 62 4.74 9.56 -13.38
C GLU A 62 4.87 8.03 -13.47
N ALA A 63 4.71 7.45 -14.66
CA ALA A 63 4.91 6.01 -14.88
C ALA A 63 6.35 5.57 -14.55
N THR A 64 7.35 6.38 -14.91
CA THR A 64 8.76 6.09 -14.59
C THR A 64 9.01 6.11 -13.08
N LYS A 65 8.40 7.05 -12.37
CA LYS A 65 8.49 7.14 -10.91
C LYS A 65 7.82 5.95 -10.22
N ALA A 66 6.61 5.58 -10.65
CA ALA A 66 5.90 4.41 -10.14
C ALA A 66 6.71 3.12 -10.35
N HIS A 67 7.26 2.93 -11.55
CA HIS A 67 8.13 1.78 -11.83
C HIS A 67 9.39 1.75 -10.95
N GLY A 68 9.96 2.92 -10.64
CA GLY A 68 11.07 3.03 -9.68
C GLY A 68 10.70 2.57 -8.28
N GLN A 69 9.50 2.94 -7.80
CA GLN A 69 8.98 2.51 -6.50
C GLN A 69 8.70 1.01 -6.46
N ASP A 70 8.10 0.46 -7.51
CA ASP A 70 7.82 -0.98 -7.60
C ASP A 70 9.10 -1.80 -7.62
N ARG A 71 10.15 -1.32 -8.32
CA ARG A 71 11.47 -1.95 -8.29
C ARG A 71 12.08 -1.99 -6.88
N GLN A 72 11.89 -0.94 -6.09
CA GLN A 72 12.36 -0.92 -4.70
C GLN A 72 11.59 -1.90 -3.81
N LYS A 73 10.26 -1.98 -3.97
CA LYS A 73 9.43 -2.97 -3.26
C LYS A 73 9.85 -4.40 -3.60
N LEU A 74 10.11 -4.68 -4.88
CA LEU A 74 10.61 -5.98 -5.34
C LEU A 74 11.93 -6.35 -4.66
N SER A 75 12.89 -5.43 -4.60
CA SER A 75 14.17 -5.67 -3.91
C SER A 75 13.98 -6.03 -2.43
N ARG A 76 13.09 -5.35 -1.70
CA ARG A 76 12.82 -5.68 -0.29
C ARG A 76 12.14 -7.04 -0.13
N LEU A 77 11.25 -7.40 -1.05
CA LEU A 77 10.61 -8.71 -1.06
C LEU A 77 11.62 -9.82 -1.35
N GLU A 78 12.59 -9.58 -2.23
CA GLU A 78 13.70 -10.51 -2.49
C GLU A 78 14.54 -10.73 -1.22
N ASP A 79 14.96 -9.64 -0.55
CA ASP A 79 15.73 -9.72 0.70
C ASP A 79 14.95 -10.47 1.81
N THR A 80 13.65 -10.21 1.93
CA THR A 80 12.77 -10.89 2.90
C THR A 80 12.63 -12.38 2.56
N THR A 81 12.55 -12.72 1.28
CA THR A 81 12.45 -14.12 0.84
C THR A 81 13.73 -14.88 1.17
N GLU A 82 14.91 -14.30 0.91
CA GLU A 82 16.20 -14.90 1.24
C GLU A 82 16.35 -15.11 2.76
N SER A 83 15.91 -14.14 3.57
CA SER A 83 15.89 -14.30 5.04
C SER A 83 14.96 -15.42 5.50
N LEU A 84 13.77 -15.54 4.90
CA LEU A 84 12.82 -16.60 5.25
C LEU A 84 13.32 -17.98 4.82
N GLU A 85 14.01 -18.08 3.69
CA GLU A 85 14.64 -19.32 3.24
C GLU A 85 15.70 -19.79 4.26
N ALA A 86 16.54 -18.87 4.75
CA ALA A 86 17.52 -19.18 5.79
C ALA A 86 16.86 -19.65 7.11
N ASP A 87 15.78 -18.98 7.55
CA ASP A 87 15.04 -19.39 8.75
C ASP A 87 14.40 -20.79 8.59
N VAL A 88 13.92 -21.13 7.39
CA VAL A 88 13.35 -22.45 7.08
C VAL A 88 14.42 -23.54 7.13
N ASP A 89 15.63 -23.26 6.63
CA ASP A 89 16.76 -24.18 6.73
C ASP A 89 17.13 -24.45 8.20
N ASP A 90 17.24 -23.39 9.02
CA ASP A 90 17.50 -23.50 10.46
C ASP A 90 16.42 -24.32 11.19
N LEU A 91 15.14 -24.12 10.84
CA LEU A 91 14.03 -24.89 11.41
C LEU A 91 14.10 -26.37 11.04
N THR A 92 14.48 -26.68 9.80
CA THR A 92 14.66 -28.05 9.32
C THR A 92 15.74 -28.78 10.14
N ASP A 93 16.85 -28.09 10.42
CA ASP A 93 17.93 -28.59 11.28
C ASP A 93 17.45 -28.87 12.72
N VAL A 94 16.60 -28.01 13.27
CA VAL A 94 16.00 -28.19 14.61
C VAL A 94 15.04 -29.37 14.63
N GLU A 95 14.23 -29.55 13.59
CA GLU A 95 13.32 -30.69 13.46
C GLU A 95 14.09 -32.01 13.45
N GLU A 96 15.20 -32.09 12.70
CA GLU A 96 16.04 -33.29 12.68
C GLU A 96 16.64 -33.59 14.06
N LYS A 97 17.16 -32.56 14.75
CA LYS A 97 17.68 -32.70 16.12
C LYS A 97 16.59 -33.21 17.07
N ASN A 98 15.36 -32.69 16.96
CA ASN A 98 14.22 -33.12 17.77
C ASN A 98 13.87 -34.59 17.49
N ALA A 99 13.84 -35.01 16.22
CA ALA A 99 13.63 -36.40 15.84
C ALA A 99 14.69 -37.33 16.46
N ARG A 100 15.97 -36.93 16.41
CA ARG A 100 17.08 -37.67 17.05
C ARG A 100 16.92 -37.78 18.57
N VAL A 101 16.50 -36.69 19.23
CA VAL A 101 16.22 -36.67 20.68
C VAL A 101 15.06 -37.61 21.01
N ARG A 102 13.94 -37.53 20.28
CA ARG A 102 12.78 -38.42 20.46
C ARG A 102 13.16 -39.89 20.34
N ALA A 103 13.97 -40.24 19.35
CA ALA A 103 14.49 -41.59 19.18
C ALA A 103 15.38 -42.03 20.36
N SER A 104 16.25 -41.16 20.85
CA SER A 104 17.10 -41.45 22.02
C SER A 104 16.29 -41.61 23.31
N VAL A 105 15.31 -40.74 23.56
CA VAL A 105 14.39 -40.84 24.71
C VAL A 105 13.61 -42.15 24.64
N SER A 106 13.09 -42.52 23.47
CA SER A 106 12.38 -43.79 23.28
C SER A 106 13.27 -45.00 23.61
N ARG A 107 14.55 -44.97 23.24
CA ARG A 107 15.52 -46.01 23.61
C ARG A 107 15.76 -46.07 25.12
N ILE A 108 15.91 -44.93 25.78
CA ILE A 108 16.10 -44.86 27.23
C ILE A 108 14.89 -45.43 27.97
N ILE A 109 13.67 -45.05 27.57
CA ILE A 109 12.44 -45.56 28.17
C ILE A 109 12.38 -47.10 28.10
N ASN A 110 12.74 -47.67 26.95
CA ASN A 110 12.79 -49.12 26.80
C ASN A 110 13.87 -49.75 27.69
N LEU A 111 15.09 -49.17 27.73
CA LEU A 111 16.14 -49.65 28.63
C LEU A 111 15.69 -49.65 30.10
N VAL A 112 15.14 -48.53 30.58
CA VAL A 112 14.66 -48.39 31.96
C VAL A 112 13.59 -49.42 32.27
N ARG A 113 12.63 -49.63 31.35
CA ARG A 113 11.60 -50.66 31.51
C ARG A 113 12.19 -52.06 31.61
N ASP A 114 13.20 -52.37 30.81
CA ASP A 114 13.86 -53.68 30.85
C ASP A 114 14.64 -53.86 32.16
N TYR A 115 15.28 -52.80 32.67
CA TYR A 115 15.95 -52.77 33.99
C TYR A 115 14.97 -52.96 35.17
N GLU A 116 13.75 -52.44 35.09
CA GLU A 116 12.72 -52.67 36.13
C GLU A 116 12.23 -54.12 36.17
N THR A 117 12.51 -54.93 35.13
CA THR A 117 12.09 -56.34 35.04
C THR A 117 13.17 -57.36 35.35
N GLU A 118 14.44 -56.95 35.41
CA GLU A 118 15.56 -57.82 35.81
C GLU A 118 15.91 -57.64 37.30
N GLU A 119 16.38 -58.74 37.89
CA GLU A 119 16.54 -59.02 39.33
C GLU A 119 17.23 -57.91 40.14
N SER A 120 16.61 -57.57 41.28
CA SER A 120 16.93 -56.53 42.27
C SER A 120 18.37 -56.01 42.29
N VAL A 121 18.54 -54.72 41.95
CA VAL A 121 19.76 -53.94 42.20
C VAL A 121 19.64 -53.29 43.59
N ASP A 122 20.73 -53.34 44.36
CA ASP A 122 20.86 -52.81 45.72
C ASP A 122 20.52 -51.30 45.75
N GLU A 123 19.31 -50.96 46.23
CA GLU A 123 18.71 -49.61 46.21
C GLU A 123 19.53 -48.58 47.01
N ASP A 124 20.46 -49.04 47.85
CA ASP A 124 21.30 -48.21 48.71
C ASP A 124 22.62 -47.75 48.06
N SER A 125 22.84 -48.01 46.75
CA SER A 125 24.08 -47.58 46.08
C SER A 125 24.13 -46.05 45.90
N PRO A 126 24.99 -45.32 46.64
CA PRO A 126 24.98 -43.86 46.68
C PRO A 126 25.37 -43.21 45.35
N ASN A 127 26.01 -43.97 44.44
CA ASN A 127 26.43 -43.46 43.14
C ASN A 127 25.24 -43.35 42.16
N LEU A 128 24.30 -44.30 42.19
CA LEU A 128 23.11 -44.29 41.34
C LEU A 128 22.14 -43.17 41.72
N VAL A 129 21.97 -42.92 43.03
CA VAL A 129 21.14 -41.82 43.56
C VAL A 129 21.70 -40.46 43.13
N ALA A 130 23.03 -40.31 43.13
CA ALA A 130 23.70 -39.09 42.69
C ALA A 130 23.55 -38.86 41.17
N GLU A 131 23.70 -39.90 40.35
CA GLU A 131 23.57 -39.81 38.89
C GLU A 131 22.12 -39.50 38.46
N ALA A 132 21.14 -40.18 39.08
CA ALA A 132 19.71 -39.91 38.84
C ALA A 132 19.32 -38.48 39.24
N SER A 133 19.83 -37.99 40.38
CA SER A 133 19.60 -36.60 40.81
C SER A 133 20.21 -35.59 39.83
N ASN A 134 21.37 -35.89 39.24
CA ASN A 134 22.04 -34.99 38.32
C ASN A 134 21.34 -34.96 36.95
N ALA A 135 20.92 -36.13 36.44
CA ALA A 135 20.12 -36.25 35.22
C ALA A 135 18.75 -35.56 35.37
N GLY A 136 18.08 -35.74 36.51
CA GLY A 136 16.82 -35.05 36.82
C GLY A 136 16.97 -33.53 36.84
N ARG A 137 18.09 -33.02 37.39
CA ARG A 137 18.38 -31.58 37.41
C ARG A 137 18.61 -31.01 36.01
N GLN A 138 19.35 -31.72 35.15
CA GLN A 138 19.59 -31.30 33.77
C GLN A 138 18.29 -31.28 32.93
N LEU A 139 17.42 -32.27 33.13
CA LEU A 139 16.11 -32.29 32.46
C LEU A 139 15.22 -31.14 32.92
N PHE A 140 15.18 -30.86 34.22
CA PHE A 140 14.43 -29.74 34.78
C PHE A 140 14.88 -28.39 34.21
N GLU A 141 16.18 -28.14 34.14
CA GLU A 141 16.74 -26.91 33.56
C GLU A 141 16.43 -26.78 32.05
N THR A 142 16.42 -27.91 31.33
CA THR A 142 16.10 -27.93 29.89
C THR A 142 14.62 -27.61 29.65
N VAL A 143 13.72 -28.18 30.46
CA VAL A 143 12.28 -27.88 30.40
C VAL A 143 12.03 -26.41 30.74
N GLN A 144 12.66 -25.87 31.78
CA GLN A 144 12.48 -24.48 32.17
C GLN A 144 12.96 -23.49 31.08
N ARG A 145 14.09 -23.78 30.40
CA ARG A 145 14.52 -22.98 29.24
C ARG A 145 13.56 -23.09 28.06
N SER A 146 12.94 -24.26 27.84
CA SER A 146 11.96 -24.43 26.78
C SER A 146 10.69 -23.59 27.01
N GLU A 147 10.21 -23.50 28.25
CA GLU A 147 9.07 -22.65 28.62
C GLU A 147 9.36 -21.16 28.37
N GLN A 148 10.56 -20.69 28.77
CA GLN A 148 11.00 -19.31 28.50
C GLN A 148 11.06 -19.00 27.00
N ASN A 149 11.50 -19.96 26.18
CA ASN A 149 11.53 -19.79 24.72
C ASN A 149 10.12 -19.71 24.13
N THR A 150 9.15 -20.49 24.63
CA THR A 150 7.74 -20.39 24.21
C THR A 150 7.14 -19.04 24.58
N GLU A 151 7.44 -18.51 25.78
CA GLU A 151 7.01 -17.16 26.17
C GLU A 151 7.56 -16.09 25.21
N LEU A 152 8.84 -16.17 24.83
CA LEU A 152 9.46 -15.25 23.87
C LEU A 152 8.82 -15.30 22.48
N VAL A 153 8.46 -16.48 22.00
CA VAL A 153 7.74 -16.65 20.72
C VAL A 153 6.36 -16.00 20.81
N ASN A 154 5.61 -16.24 21.89
CA ASN A 154 4.31 -15.59 22.13
C ASN A 154 4.43 -14.06 22.21
N PHE A 155 5.52 -13.52 22.77
CA PHE A 155 5.76 -12.07 22.79
C PHE A 155 6.02 -11.50 21.39
N ARG A 156 6.79 -12.22 20.55
CA ARG A 156 7.04 -11.80 19.16
C ARG A 156 5.77 -11.84 18.32
N GLU A 157 4.97 -12.89 18.46
CA GLU A 157 3.69 -13.04 17.77
C GLU A 157 2.70 -11.94 18.18
N LYS A 158 2.53 -11.69 19.48
CA LYS A 158 1.70 -10.58 19.98
C LYS A 158 2.17 -9.21 19.50
N ARG A 159 3.49 -9.01 19.37
CA ARG A 159 4.05 -7.77 18.82
C ARG A 159 3.71 -7.60 17.34
N ALA A 160 3.78 -8.67 16.55
CA ALA A 160 3.42 -8.66 15.13
C ALA A 160 1.92 -8.39 14.92
N GLU A 161 1.06 -9.01 15.74
CA GLU A 161 -0.39 -8.74 15.71
C GLU A 161 -0.72 -7.30 16.10
N SER A 162 -0.06 -6.73 17.13
CA SER A 162 -0.24 -5.33 17.52
C SER A 162 0.17 -4.38 16.40
N GLN A 163 1.29 -4.65 15.72
CA GLN A 163 1.77 -3.82 14.61
C GLN A 163 0.78 -3.82 13.43
N GLN A 164 0.25 -5.00 13.06
CA GLN A 164 -0.76 -5.09 12.00
C GLN A 164 -2.07 -4.35 12.32
N VAL A 165 -2.42 -4.24 13.60
CA VAL A 165 -3.60 -3.48 14.05
C VAL A 165 -3.32 -1.97 14.00
N GLU A 166 -2.12 -1.55 14.40
CA GLU A 166 -1.68 -0.15 14.34
C GLU A 166 -1.61 0.39 12.90
N ASP A 167 -1.14 -0.43 11.94
CA ASP A 167 -1.12 -0.05 10.53
C ASP A 167 -2.54 0.20 9.98
N LYS A 168 -3.52 -0.63 10.37
CA LYS A 168 -4.93 -0.42 10.01
C LYS A 168 -5.54 0.81 10.66
N TYR A 169 -5.05 1.24 11.82
CA TYR A 169 -5.44 2.52 12.41
C TYR A 169 -4.92 3.70 11.60
N LEU A 170 -3.70 3.60 11.06
CA LEU A 170 -3.15 4.65 10.19
C LEU A 170 -4.01 4.83 8.93
N ASP A 171 -4.49 3.76 8.31
CA ASP A 171 -5.38 3.85 7.14
C ASP A 171 -6.67 4.64 7.44
N VAL A 172 -7.28 4.39 8.61
CA VAL A 172 -8.47 5.13 9.07
C VAL A 172 -8.12 6.60 9.38
N LEU A 173 -6.98 6.87 9.99
CA LEU A 173 -6.52 8.23 10.31
C LEU A 173 -6.14 9.03 9.06
N GLU A 174 -5.54 8.39 8.06
CA GLU A 174 -5.21 9.01 6.78
C GLU A 174 -6.48 9.39 6.02
N HIS A 175 -7.47 8.49 6.00
CA HIS A 175 -8.79 8.82 5.46
C HIS A 175 -9.43 10.00 6.20
N ALA A 176 -9.42 9.98 7.54
CA ALA A 176 -9.93 11.09 8.35
C ALA A 176 -9.22 12.41 8.05
N LYS A 177 -7.91 12.38 7.82
CA LYS A 177 -7.11 13.57 7.47
C LYS A 177 -7.53 14.13 6.12
N ASN A 178 -7.86 13.27 5.16
CA ASN A 178 -8.39 13.70 3.86
C ASN A 178 -9.79 14.31 4.01
N VAL A 179 -10.67 13.69 4.80
CA VAL A 179 -12.00 14.25 5.12
C VAL A 179 -11.90 15.63 5.79
N ALA A 180 -10.98 15.79 6.76
CA ALA A 180 -10.72 17.05 7.43
C ALA A 180 -10.24 18.14 6.44
N LYS A 181 -9.29 17.81 5.57
CA LYS A 181 -8.78 18.72 4.52
C LYS A 181 -9.86 19.14 3.54
N THR A 182 -10.68 18.19 3.04
CA THR A 182 -11.74 18.48 2.08
C THR A 182 -12.79 19.44 2.64
N ASN A 183 -13.05 19.36 3.95
CA ASN A 183 -14.05 20.18 4.61
C ASN A 183 -13.47 21.45 5.27
N ASP A 184 -12.16 21.71 5.14
CA ASP A 184 -11.43 22.80 5.81
C ASP A 184 -11.67 22.87 7.33
N VAL A 185 -11.68 21.70 7.98
CA VAL A 185 -11.90 21.54 9.44
C VAL A 185 -10.75 20.80 10.10
N MET A 186 -10.51 21.08 11.38
CA MET A 186 -9.48 20.40 12.19
C MET A 186 -9.97 19.12 12.89
N VAL A 187 -11.27 18.83 12.78
CA VAL A 187 -11.91 17.66 13.39
C VAL A 187 -12.62 16.88 12.30
N ALA A 188 -12.20 15.63 12.10
CA ALA A 188 -12.89 14.69 11.23
C ALA A 188 -13.89 13.86 12.02
N ARG A 189 -15.05 13.60 11.43
CA ARG A 189 -16.06 12.70 11.97
C ARG A 189 -16.20 11.52 11.02
N LEU A 190 -15.95 10.31 11.53
CA LEU A 190 -16.10 9.09 10.74
C LEU A 190 -17.17 8.19 11.35
N GLY A 191 -18.13 7.80 10.53
CA GLY A 191 -19.17 6.84 10.91
C GLY A 191 -18.69 5.40 10.83
N TYR A 192 -19.52 4.49 11.34
CA TYR A 192 -19.28 3.05 11.32
C TYR A 192 -18.80 2.50 9.99
N ARG A 193 -19.45 2.91 8.90
CA ARG A 193 -19.19 2.37 7.57
C ARG A 193 -17.83 2.81 7.04
N GLU A 194 -17.46 4.05 7.29
CA GLU A 194 -16.17 4.62 6.88
C GLU A 194 -15.04 3.95 7.64
N VAL A 195 -15.18 3.82 8.96
CA VAL A 195 -14.18 3.12 9.80
C VAL A 195 -14.04 1.67 9.39
N ALA A 196 -15.15 0.93 9.21
CA ALA A 196 -15.08 -0.47 8.79
C ALA A 196 -14.44 -0.65 7.41
N THR A 197 -14.69 0.27 6.47
CA THR A 197 -14.12 0.23 5.12
C THR A 197 -12.61 0.46 5.16
N HIS A 198 -12.17 1.52 5.83
CA HIS A 198 -10.74 1.87 5.86
C HIS A 198 -9.92 0.99 6.80
N TYR A 199 -10.53 0.40 7.82
CA TYR A 199 -9.89 -0.61 8.66
C TYR A 199 -9.87 -2.02 8.01
N GLY A 200 -10.75 -2.26 7.03
CA GLY A 200 -10.87 -3.56 6.34
C GLY A 200 -11.56 -4.66 7.15
N CYS A 201 -12.51 -4.32 8.04
CA CYS A 201 -13.28 -5.30 8.83
C CYS A 201 -14.72 -5.49 8.36
N ALA A 202 -15.36 -6.59 8.78
CA ALA A 202 -16.70 -6.95 8.34
C ALA A 202 -17.80 -6.04 8.94
N TYR A 203 -18.71 -5.59 8.09
CA TYR A 203 -19.82 -4.62 8.34
C TYR A 203 -20.87 -5.01 9.41
N LYS A 204 -20.71 -6.09 10.16
CA LYS A 204 -21.78 -6.58 11.05
C LYS A 204 -21.53 -6.35 12.54
N ASN A 205 -20.28 -6.41 13.03
CA ASN A 205 -19.98 -6.22 14.47
C ASN A 205 -18.58 -5.66 14.75
N ASP A 206 -17.62 -5.79 13.83
CA ASP A 206 -16.23 -5.42 14.12
C ASP A 206 -15.98 -3.90 14.12
N GLY A 207 -16.70 -3.14 13.29
CA GLY A 207 -16.49 -1.70 13.18
C GLY A 207 -16.76 -0.90 14.47
N TYR A 208 -17.70 -1.32 15.31
CA TYR A 208 -17.94 -0.65 16.62
C TYR A 208 -16.81 -0.94 17.59
N ARG A 209 -16.37 -2.21 17.66
CA ARG A 209 -15.24 -2.61 18.49
C ARG A 209 -13.99 -1.84 18.08
N VAL A 210 -13.74 -1.71 16.78
CA VAL A 210 -12.60 -0.94 16.24
C VAL A 210 -12.71 0.54 16.62
N MET A 211 -13.89 1.15 16.52
CA MET A 211 -14.07 2.55 16.92
C MET A 211 -13.82 2.79 18.41
N GLU A 212 -14.24 1.87 19.28
CA GLU A 212 -13.95 1.92 20.72
C GLU A 212 -12.45 1.72 20.98
N GLU A 213 -11.84 0.72 20.34
CA GLU A 213 -10.42 0.39 20.49
C GLU A 213 -9.51 1.54 20.00
N MET A 214 -9.85 2.18 18.88
CA MET A 214 -9.16 3.37 18.39
C MET A 214 -9.27 4.54 19.37
N ALA A 215 -10.44 4.75 19.98
CA ALA A 215 -10.62 5.82 20.96
C ALA A 215 -9.83 5.58 22.25
N GLU A 216 -9.54 4.33 22.60
CA GLU A 216 -8.68 3.99 23.74
C GLU A 216 -7.19 4.09 23.43
N ARG A 217 -6.78 3.71 22.21
CA ARG A 217 -5.37 3.51 21.86
C ARG A 217 -4.74 4.68 21.11
N VAL A 218 -5.54 5.47 20.39
CA VAL A 218 -5.04 6.55 19.53
C VAL A 218 -5.30 7.90 20.18
N PRO A 219 -4.27 8.69 20.50
CA PRO A 219 -4.44 10.01 21.09
C PRO A 219 -5.19 10.94 20.14
N GLY A 220 -6.15 11.71 20.66
CA GLY A 220 -6.96 12.63 19.85
C GLY A 220 -8.13 11.99 19.10
N VAL A 221 -8.36 10.68 19.26
CA VAL A 221 -9.58 9.99 18.79
C VAL A 221 -10.57 9.84 19.94
N THR A 222 -11.82 10.16 19.70
CA THR A 222 -12.89 10.01 20.70
C THR A 222 -14.11 9.33 20.11
N TYR A 223 -14.66 8.35 20.83
CA TYR A 223 -15.90 7.69 20.45
C TYR A 223 -17.11 8.49 20.95
N LYS A 224 -18.05 8.79 20.05
CA LYS A 224 -19.24 9.58 20.36
C LYS A 224 -20.52 8.92 19.86
N THR A 225 -21.59 9.16 20.60
CA THR A 225 -22.96 8.74 20.25
C THR A 225 -23.82 9.97 20.05
N SER A 226 -24.31 10.17 18.83
CA SER A 226 -25.21 11.28 18.47
C SER A 226 -26.66 10.83 18.58
N ARG A 227 -27.45 11.50 19.43
CA ARG A 227 -28.87 11.16 19.69
C ARG A 227 -29.87 11.90 18.78
N THR A 228 -29.39 12.76 17.86
CA THR A 228 -30.21 13.77 17.18
C THR A 228 -30.13 13.76 15.65
N LEU A 229 -29.52 12.75 15.02
CA LEU A 229 -29.39 12.73 13.56
C LEU A 229 -30.18 11.56 12.98
N SER A 230 -31.10 11.90 12.08
CA SER A 230 -32.07 11.02 11.44
C SER A 230 -31.40 9.92 10.60
N VAL A 231 -32.16 8.84 10.41
CA VAL A 231 -31.80 7.57 9.72
C VAL A 231 -31.32 7.73 8.27
N ASP A 232 -31.42 8.94 7.68
CA ASP A 232 -31.07 9.20 6.27
C ASP A 232 -29.78 10.03 6.06
N ASP A 233 -29.12 10.55 7.11
CA ASP A 233 -27.90 11.34 6.95
C ASP A 233 -26.65 10.51 7.29
N ALA A 234 -26.04 9.90 6.26
CA ALA A 234 -24.61 9.53 6.08
C ALA A 234 -23.76 8.93 7.25
N MET A 235 -24.27 8.78 8.47
CA MET A 235 -23.52 8.60 9.71
C MET A 235 -23.97 7.34 10.45
N GLY A 236 -23.74 6.17 9.84
CA GLY A 236 -23.78 4.86 10.51
C GLY A 236 -25.12 4.41 11.10
N VAL A 237 -25.24 3.11 11.36
CA VAL A 237 -26.39 2.57 12.09
C VAL A 237 -26.30 3.05 13.55
N GLY A 238 -27.33 3.70 14.08
CA GLY A 238 -27.41 4.07 15.51
C GLY A 238 -26.69 5.36 15.95
N GLY A 239 -26.15 6.18 15.04
CA GLY A 239 -25.59 7.50 15.37
C GLY A 239 -24.22 7.49 16.08
N HIS A 240 -23.51 6.36 16.08
CA HIS A 240 -22.16 6.25 16.63
C HIS A 240 -21.11 6.64 15.60
N HIS A 241 -20.10 7.40 16.03
CA HIS A 241 -18.99 7.85 15.19
C HIS A 241 -17.74 8.11 16.05
N ILE A 242 -16.58 8.16 15.40
CA ILE A 242 -15.36 8.68 16.03
C ILE A 242 -15.13 10.13 15.59
N GLU A 243 -14.67 10.96 16.52
CA GLU A 243 -14.13 12.29 16.26
C GLU A 243 -12.62 12.27 16.41
N ILE A 244 -11.92 12.69 15.36
CA ILE A 244 -10.45 12.71 15.28
C ILE A 244 -10.01 14.17 15.23
N THR A 245 -9.29 14.61 16.26
CA THR A 245 -8.85 16.00 16.41
C THR A 245 -7.38 16.14 16.01
N PHE A 246 -7.12 16.68 14.81
CA PHE A 246 -5.75 16.85 14.30
C PHE A 246 -4.96 17.95 15.01
N ALA A 247 -5.62 18.78 15.83
CA ALA A 247 -4.98 19.73 16.73
C ALA A 247 -4.46 19.08 18.03
N HIS A 248 -4.70 17.78 18.26
CA HIS A 248 -4.23 17.09 19.46
C HIS A 248 -2.68 16.98 19.43
N PRO A 249 -1.98 17.45 20.48
CA PRO A 249 -0.52 17.57 20.46
C PRO A 249 0.19 16.23 20.21
N ASP A 250 -0.38 15.15 20.73
CA ASP A 250 0.24 13.82 20.66
C ASP A 250 -0.16 13.01 19.42
N LEU A 251 -1.21 13.40 18.69
CA LEU A 251 -1.69 12.63 17.52
C LEU A 251 -0.67 12.63 16.39
N ALA A 252 -0.10 13.80 16.07
CA ALA A 252 0.93 13.92 15.03
C ALA A 252 2.25 13.22 15.42
N GLY A 253 2.54 13.11 16.73
CA GLY A 253 3.66 12.33 17.24
C GLY A 253 3.42 10.84 17.10
N TRP A 254 2.23 10.39 17.49
CA TRP A 254 1.79 9.01 17.40
C TRP A 254 1.77 8.51 15.95
N MET A 255 1.17 9.26 15.01
CA MET A 255 1.15 8.89 13.59
C MET A 255 2.56 8.72 13.01
N ARG A 256 3.47 9.66 13.28
CA ARG A 256 4.86 9.57 12.79
C ARG A 256 5.64 8.41 13.38
N ALA A 257 5.42 8.09 14.66
CA ALA A 257 6.09 6.97 15.32
C ALA A 257 5.68 5.61 14.73
N HIS A 258 4.41 5.48 14.36
CA HIS A 258 3.87 4.23 13.80
C HIS A 258 4.07 4.14 12.28
N GLU A 259 4.06 5.26 11.54
CA GLU A 259 4.51 5.34 10.14
C GLU A 259 5.99 4.92 9.98
N ALA A 260 6.85 5.28 10.93
CA ALA A 260 8.27 4.90 10.91
C ALA A 260 8.50 3.40 11.17
N ASN A 261 7.62 2.76 11.95
CA ASN A 261 7.68 1.30 12.19
C ASN A 261 7.17 0.49 10.98
N ALA A 262 6.26 1.04 10.16
CA ALA A 262 5.79 0.40 8.93
C ALA A 262 6.85 0.38 7.80
N GLY A 263 7.89 1.22 7.89
CA GLY A 263 8.97 1.33 6.90
C GLY A 263 10.25 0.55 7.25
N GLY A 264 10.23 -0.27 8.31
CA GLY A 264 11.39 -0.94 8.87
C GLY A 264 11.35 -2.46 8.75
N ILE A 265 11.09 -3.00 7.56
CA ILE A 265 11.59 -4.30 7.08
C ILE A 265 11.89 -4.12 5.58
#